data_AF-A0AAF0J1C4-F1
#
_entry.id   AF-A0AAF0J1C4-F1
#
_cell.length_a   1.000
_cell.length_b   1.000
_cell.length_c   1.000
_cell.angle_alpha   90.00
_cell.angle_beta   90.00
_cell.angle_gamma   90.00
#
_symmetry.space_group_name_H-M   'P 1'
#
loop_
_entity.id
_entity.type
_entity.pdbx_description
1 polymer ?
#
loop_
_entity_poly.entity_id
_entity_poly.type
_entity_poly.pdbx_seq_one_letter_code
_entity_poly.pdbx_strand_id
1 'polypeptide(L)'
;MGKHYCVRKAHNCGRNHLQNVRDYYAAMAPADMQAMLDNIRREYEKRGLPPPIELVAPHVAYRLPPPSLMPNGRAPFMGGVAVRPPPGMPPPGVPPPDFSKPPPGFPLPDFSKPPPGMPPPDVTKPPPSMRP
;
A
#
# COMPACT_ATOMS: atom_id res chain seq x y z
N MET A 1 22.24 -14.04 -16.18
CA MET A 1 20.82 -14.46 -16.25
C MET A 1 19.81 -13.37 -15.80
N GLY A 2 20.03 -12.06 -16.05
CA GLY A 2 19.23 -10.99 -15.39
C GLY A 2 18.61 -9.89 -16.27
N LYS A 3 18.98 -9.78 -17.56
CA LYS A 3 18.61 -8.61 -18.36
C LYS A 3 17.15 -8.63 -18.84
N HIS A 4 16.61 -9.79 -19.17
CA HIS A 4 15.24 -9.91 -19.71
C HIS A 4 14.15 -9.74 -18.63
N TYR A 5 14.43 -10.11 -17.38
CA TYR A 5 13.47 -9.97 -16.27
C TYR A 5 13.20 -8.49 -15.95
N CYS A 6 14.25 -7.65 -15.91
CA CYS A 6 14.11 -6.21 -15.64
C CYS A 6 13.31 -5.49 -16.73
N VAL A 7 13.53 -5.84 -18.00
CA VAL A 7 12.78 -5.28 -19.14
C VAL A 7 11.29 -5.66 -19.05
N ARG A 8 11.00 -6.94 -18.82
CA ARG A 8 9.61 -7.42 -18.69
C ARG A 8 8.90 -6.76 -17.51
N LYS A 9 9.58 -6.63 -16.36
CA LYS A 9 9.02 -5.98 -15.17
C LYS A 9 8.74 -4.49 -15.41
N ALA A 10 9.70 -3.76 -15.98
CA ALA A 10 9.53 -2.33 -16.30
C ALA A 10 8.36 -2.10 -17.28
N HIS A 11 8.20 -2.97 -18.28
CA HIS A 11 7.07 -2.90 -19.22
C HIS A 11 5.73 -3.16 -18.52
N ASN A 12 5.62 -4.26 -17.77
CA ASN A 12 4.36 -4.65 -17.11
C ASN A 12 3.92 -3.67 -16.02
N CYS A 13 4.85 -2.91 -15.45
CA CYS A 13 4.54 -1.87 -14.47
C CYS A 13 4.42 -0.47 -15.13
N GLY A 14 4.59 -0.37 -16.45
CA GLY A 14 4.55 0.89 -17.18
C GLY A 14 3.13 1.42 -17.35
N ARG A 15 3.00 2.75 -17.42
CA ARG A 15 1.70 3.44 -17.52
C ARG A 15 0.86 2.98 -18.72
N ASN A 16 1.48 2.77 -19.88
CA ASN A 16 0.78 2.32 -21.06
C ASN A 16 0.24 0.89 -20.89
N HIS A 17 1.04 -0.03 -20.35
CA HIS A 17 0.59 -1.39 -20.08
C HIS A 17 -0.61 -1.41 -19.13
N LEU A 18 -0.54 -0.67 -18.01
CA LEU A 18 -1.63 -0.61 -17.05
C LEU A 18 -2.91 -0.01 -17.64
N GLN A 19 -2.79 0.99 -18.51
CA GLN A 19 -3.94 1.57 -19.22
C GLN A 19 -4.56 0.55 -20.18
N ASN A 20 -3.75 -0.08 -21.03
CA ASN A 20 -4.24 -1.08 -21.98
C ASN A 20 -4.93 -2.26 -21.28
N VAL A 21 -4.40 -2.70 -20.13
CA VAL A 21 -5.02 -3.76 -19.32
C VAL A 21 -6.38 -3.33 -18.78
N ARG A 22 -6.49 -2.09 -18.27
CA ARG A 22 -7.78 -1.55 -17.79
C ARG A 22 -8.79 -1.47 -18.93
N ASP A 23 -8.39 -0.92 -20.07
CA ASP A 23 -9.26 -0.74 -21.22
C ASP A 23 -9.73 -2.09 -21.78
N TYR A 24 -8.84 -3.09 -21.84
CA TYR A 24 -9.17 -4.44 -22.29
C TYR A 24 -10.28 -5.09 -21.45
N TYR A 25 -10.17 -5.04 -20.12
CA TYR A 25 -11.19 -5.63 -19.24
C TYR A 25 -12.44 -4.76 -19.09
N ALA A 26 -12.34 -3.44 -19.29
CA ALA A 26 -13.50 -2.54 -19.31
C ALA A 26 -14.36 -2.73 -20.58
N ALA A 27 -13.74 -3.08 -21.71
CA ALA A 27 -14.44 -3.38 -22.96
C ALA A 27 -15.08 -4.78 -23.00
N MET A 28 -14.76 -5.64 -22.03
CA MET A 28 -15.25 -7.02 -21.98
C MET A 28 -16.68 -7.09 -21.45
N ALA A 29 -17.48 -8.03 -21.96
CA ALA A 29 -18.83 -8.24 -21.46
C ALA A 29 -18.80 -8.71 -20.00
N PRO A 30 -19.71 -8.22 -19.13
CA PRO A 30 -19.73 -8.62 -17.71
C PRO A 30 -19.87 -10.14 -17.51
N ALA A 31 -20.61 -10.82 -18.38
CA ALA A 31 -20.79 -12.26 -18.33
C ALA A 31 -19.48 -13.04 -18.57
N ASP A 32 -18.68 -12.62 -19.55
CA ASP A 32 -17.40 -13.25 -19.87
C ASP A 32 -16.38 -13.02 -18.74
N MET A 33 -16.39 -11.82 -18.14
CA MET A 33 -15.58 -11.53 -16.97
C MET A 33 -15.93 -12.46 -15.81
N GLN A 34 -17.22 -12.63 -15.52
CA GLN A 34 -17.68 -13.50 -14.44
C GLN A 34 -17.29 -14.97 -14.68
N ALA A 35 -17.45 -15.46 -15.92
CA ALA A 35 -17.03 -16.82 -16.28
C ALA A 35 -15.52 -17.06 -16.06
N MET A 36 -14.68 -16.06 -16.33
CA MET A 36 -13.25 -16.14 -16.02
C MET A 36 -12.98 -16.17 -14.51
N LEU A 37 -13.66 -15.33 -13.72
CA LEU A 37 -13.51 -15.33 -12.26
C LEU A 37 -13.94 -16.67 -11.65
N ASP A 38 -15.02 -17.25 -12.15
CA ASP A 38 -15.52 -18.55 -11.71
C ASP A 38 -14.53 -19.67 -12.06
N ASN A 39 -13.91 -19.61 -13.24
CA ASN A 39 -12.85 -20.54 -13.61
C ASN A 39 -11.64 -20.44 -12.67
N ILE A 40 -11.21 -19.23 -12.30
CA ILE A 40 -10.13 -19.03 -11.33
C ILE A 40 -10.50 -19.66 -9.99
N ARG A 41 -11.71 -19.37 -9.48
CA ARG A 41 -12.18 -19.95 -8.21
C ARG A 41 -12.15 -21.47 -8.25
N ARG A 42 -12.70 -22.08 -9.30
CA ARG A 42 -12.72 -23.54 -9.50
C ARG A 42 -11.33 -24.16 -9.48
N GLU A 43 -10.34 -23.51 -10.12
CA GLU A 43 -8.96 -24.01 -10.13
C GLU A 43 -8.29 -23.94 -8.74
N TYR A 44 -8.63 -22.95 -7.92
CA TYR A 44 -8.16 -22.88 -6.54
C TYR A 44 -8.82 -23.95 -5.66
N GLU A 45 -10.13 -24.12 -5.78
CA GLU A 45 -10.89 -25.18 -5.08
C GLU A 45 -10.35 -26.57 -5.43
N LYS A 46 -10.12 -26.85 -6.72
CA LYS A 46 -9.54 -28.11 -7.19
C LYS A 46 -8.17 -28.40 -6.60
N ARG A 47 -7.37 -27.36 -6.30
CA ARG A 47 -6.04 -27.49 -5.69
C ARG A 47 -6.09 -27.49 -4.15
N GLY A 48 -7.28 -27.36 -3.55
CA GLY A 48 -7.43 -27.17 -2.11
C GLY A 48 -6.78 -25.90 -1.60
N LEU A 49 -6.58 -24.90 -2.47
CA LEU A 49 -5.98 -23.62 -2.11
C LEU A 49 -7.07 -22.62 -1.73
N PRO A 50 -6.83 -21.75 -0.73
CA PRO A 50 -7.76 -20.67 -0.44
C PRO A 50 -7.86 -19.73 -1.65
N PRO A 51 -9.07 -19.29 -2.05
CA PRO A 51 -9.25 -18.41 -3.19
C PRO A 51 -8.49 -17.08 -2.98
N PRO A 52 -8.07 -16.40 -4.06
CA PRO A 52 -7.44 -15.09 -3.97
C PRO A 52 -8.30 -14.11 -3.16
N ILE A 53 -7.66 -13.31 -2.29
CA ILE A 53 -8.37 -12.35 -1.43
C ILE A 53 -9.11 -11.28 -2.25
N GLU A 54 -8.63 -11.00 -3.45
CA GLU A 54 -9.26 -10.13 -4.43
C GLU A 54 -10.66 -10.63 -4.84
N LEU A 55 -10.87 -11.96 -4.86
CA LEU A 55 -12.18 -12.56 -5.17
C LEU A 55 -13.13 -12.59 -3.97
N VAL A 56 -12.60 -12.55 -2.75
CA VAL A 56 -13.38 -12.70 -1.51
C VAL A 56 -13.71 -11.34 -0.90
N ALA A 57 -12.72 -10.45 -0.85
CA ALA A 57 -12.80 -9.15 -0.22
C ALA A 57 -11.90 -8.13 -0.97
N PRO A 58 -12.31 -7.68 -2.17
CA PRO A 58 -11.50 -6.79 -3.01
C PRO A 58 -11.12 -5.49 -2.28
N HIS A 59 -12.04 -4.92 -1.49
CA HIS A 59 -11.81 -3.71 -0.69
C HIS A 59 -10.68 -3.87 0.34
N VAL A 60 -10.49 -5.08 0.85
CA VAL A 60 -9.44 -5.41 1.82
C VAL A 60 -8.13 -5.71 1.11
N ALA A 61 -8.19 -6.42 -0.03
CA ALA A 61 -7.01 -6.79 -0.82
C ALA A 61 -6.10 -5.60 -1.14
N TYR A 62 -6.67 -4.47 -1.58
CA TYR A 62 -5.91 -3.26 -1.92
C TYR A 62 -5.43 -2.44 -0.72
N ARG A 63 -5.91 -2.75 0.49
CA ARG A 63 -5.45 -2.11 1.74
C ARG A 63 -4.32 -2.88 2.41
N LEU A 64 -4.05 -4.11 1.99
CA LEU A 64 -2.94 -4.88 2.52
C LEU A 64 -1.60 -4.32 1.98
N PRO A 65 -0.56 -4.24 2.84
CA PRO A 65 0.77 -3.89 2.37
C PRO A 65 1.24 -4.92 1.33
N PRO A 66 1.99 -4.51 0.31
CA PRO A 66 2.47 -5.41 -0.73
C PRO A 66 3.28 -6.55 -0.11
N PRO A 67 3.26 -7.77 -0.68
CA PRO A 67 3.97 -8.94 -0.14
C PRO A 67 5.43 -8.68 0.21
N SER A 68 6.12 -7.81 -0.54
CA SER A 68 7.51 -7.40 -0.29
C SER A 68 7.73 -6.70 1.05
N LEU A 69 6.69 -6.14 1.67
CA LEU A 69 6.72 -5.46 2.97
C LEU A 69 6.12 -6.32 4.09
N MET A 70 5.70 -7.55 3.79
CA MET A 70 5.07 -8.44 4.77
C MET A 70 6.11 -9.37 5.39
N PRO A 71 6.04 -9.65 6.71
CA PRO A 71 6.84 -10.69 7.34
C PRO A 71 6.61 -12.02 6.61
N ASN A 72 7.68 -12.64 6.13
CA ASN A 72 7.66 -13.90 5.35
C ASN A 72 6.88 -13.83 4.02
N GLY A 73 6.61 -12.64 3.49
CA GLY A 73 5.99 -12.47 2.16
C GLY A 73 4.55 -12.96 2.04
N ARG A 74 3.88 -13.22 3.17
CA ARG A 74 2.51 -13.76 3.21
C ARG A 74 1.55 -12.71 3.77
N ALA A 75 0.42 -12.54 3.07
CA ALA A 75 -0.74 -11.86 3.64
C ALA A 75 -1.11 -12.55 4.97
N PRO A 76 -1.44 -11.81 6.06
CA PRO A 76 -1.96 -12.44 7.25
C PRO A 76 -3.22 -13.20 6.83
N PHE A 77 -3.15 -14.51 6.96
CA PHE A 77 -4.24 -15.41 6.65
C PHE A 77 -5.37 -15.14 7.65
N MET A 78 -6.28 -14.23 7.28
CA MET A 78 -7.55 -13.99 7.99
C MET A 78 -8.53 -15.10 7.59
N GLY A 79 -8.21 -16.33 7.97
CA GLY A 79 -9.02 -17.52 7.75
C GLY A 79 -9.02 -18.39 9.00
N GLY A 80 -9.95 -18.12 9.93
CA GLY A 80 -10.48 -19.18 10.80
C GLY A 80 -9.91 -19.37 12.21
N VAL A 81 -9.21 -18.41 12.83
CA VAL A 81 -8.93 -18.50 14.27
C VAL A 81 -9.28 -17.21 15.00
N ALA A 82 -10.05 -17.36 16.09
CA ALA A 82 -10.44 -16.31 17.00
C ALA A 82 -9.25 -15.39 17.29
N VAL A 83 -9.41 -14.11 16.96
CA VAL A 83 -8.41 -13.07 17.13
C VAL A 83 -8.17 -12.92 18.62
N ARG A 84 -7.19 -13.65 19.17
CA ARG A 84 -6.63 -13.30 20.48
C ARG A 84 -6.06 -11.89 20.31
N PRO A 85 -6.47 -10.92 21.14
CA PRO A 85 -5.92 -9.58 21.04
C PRO A 85 -4.39 -9.66 21.15
N PRO A 86 -3.66 -8.86 20.34
CA PRO A 86 -2.21 -8.78 20.45
C PRO A 86 -1.81 -8.41 21.89
N PRO A 87 -0.72 -8.98 22.43
CA PRO A 87 -0.25 -8.63 23.77
C PRO A 87 -0.02 -7.11 23.86
N GLY A 88 -0.76 -6.43 24.75
CA GLY A 88 -0.64 -4.99 24.98
C GLY A 88 -1.90 -4.16 24.71
N MET A 89 -3.01 -4.75 24.24
CA MET A 89 -4.28 -4.04 24.17
C MET A 89 -4.92 -3.95 25.57
N PRO A 90 -5.11 -2.76 26.17
CA PRO A 90 -5.79 -2.64 27.45
C PRO A 90 -7.27 -3.01 27.32
N PRO A 91 -7.89 -3.57 28.37
CA PRO A 91 -9.29 -4.01 28.34
C PRO A 91 -10.24 -2.83 28.09
N PRO A 92 -11.42 -3.08 27.49
CA PRO A 92 -12.40 -2.04 27.23
C PRO A 92 -12.87 -1.42 28.55
N GLY A 93 -12.74 -0.10 28.71
CA GLY A 93 -13.20 0.64 29.89
C GLY A 93 -12.24 1.70 30.42
N VAL A 94 -10.99 1.74 29.95
CA VAL A 94 -10.07 2.86 30.25
C VAL A 94 -10.30 4.00 29.25
N PRO A 95 -10.60 5.23 29.71
CA PRO A 95 -10.71 6.37 28.82
C PRO A 95 -9.37 6.62 28.11
N PRO A 96 -9.39 7.06 26.84
CA PRO A 96 -8.18 7.32 26.10
C PRO A 96 -7.32 8.37 26.84
N PRO A 97 -5.99 8.23 26.85
CA PRO A 97 -5.11 9.22 27.44
C PRO A 97 -5.36 10.59 26.82
N ASP A 98 -5.55 11.62 27.65
CA ASP A 98 -5.72 13.00 27.20
C ASP A 98 -4.37 13.57 26.78
N PHE A 99 -4.12 13.59 25.47
CA PHE A 99 -2.90 14.14 24.86
C PHE A 99 -2.92 15.66 24.74
N SER A 100 -3.97 16.33 25.24
CA SER A 100 -4.07 17.80 25.17
C SER A 100 -3.07 18.52 26.09
N LYS A 101 -2.34 17.78 26.94
CA LYS A 101 -1.30 18.33 27.81
C LYS A 101 0.07 17.84 27.37
N PRO A 102 1.02 18.75 27.05
CA PRO A 102 2.38 18.34 26.76
C PRO A 102 3.01 17.70 28.02
N PRO A 103 3.86 16.67 27.85
CA PRO A 103 4.49 15.99 28.97
C PRO A 103 5.35 16.96 29.80
N PRO A 104 5.29 16.89 31.14
CA PRO A 104 6.08 17.79 31.99
C PRO A 104 7.57 17.62 31.71
N GLY A 105 8.24 18.70 31.32
CA GLY A 105 9.70 18.75 31.14
C GLY A 105 10.20 18.89 29.70
N PHE A 106 9.33 18.98 28.69
CA PHE A 106 9.75 19.27 27.32
C PHE A 106 9.53 20.76 26.98
N PRO A 107 10.60 21.58 26.79
CA PRO A 107 10.44 22.90 26.23
C PRO A 107 10.01 22.79 24.77
N LEU A 108 8.96 23.52 24.38
CA LEU A 108 8.52 23.60 22.99
C LEU A 108 9.64 24.24 22.14
N PRO A 109 10.03 23.65 21.00
CA PRO A 109 10.95 24.29 20.07
C PRO A 109 10.31 25.55 19.47
N ASP A 110 10.98 26.70 19.63
CA ASP A 110 10.60 27.95 18.96
C ASP A 110 11.03 27.90 17.49
N PHE A 111 10.06 27.68 16.60
CA PHE A 111 10.26 27.62 15.15
C PHE A 111 10.50 28.99 14.50
N SER A 112 10.53 30.08 15.28
CA SER A 112 10.81 31.42 14.77
C SER A 112 12.28 31.64 14.39
N LYS A 113 13.17 30.67 14.71
CA LYS A 113 14.60 30.76 14.40
C LYS A 113 15.00 29.67 13.42
N PRO A 114 15.66 30.01 12.29
CA PRO A 114 16.22 29.00 11.41
C PRO A 114 17.32 28.22 12.14
N PRO A 115 17.48 26.92 11.84
CA PRO A 115 18.47 26.07 12.49
C PRO A 115 19.90 26.59 12.26
N PRO A 116 20.80 26.45 13.25
CA PRO A 116 22.15 26.98 13.15
C PRO A 116 22.90 26.38 11.96
N GLY A 117 23.41 27.23 11.09
CA GLY A 117 24.26 26.84 9.96
C GLY A 117 23.62 26.89 8.56
N MET A 118 22.34 27.25 8.44
CA MET A 118 21.70 27.42 7.14
C MET A 118 21.53 28.92 6.82
N PRO A 119 22.26 29.48 5.83
CA PRO A 119 22.01 30.84 5.38
C PRO A 119 20.61 30.95 4.74
N PRO A 120 19.92 32.09 4.85
CA PRO A 120 18.61 32.26 4.26
C PRO A 120 18.68 32.09 2.73
N PRO A 121 17.64 31.50 2.11
CA PRO A 121 17.59 31.36 0.66
C PRO A 121 17.57 32.75 0.01
N ASP A 122 18.55 33.02 -0.85
CA ASP A 122 18.65 34.26 -1.60
C ASP A 122 17.65 34.25 -2.76
N VAL A 123 16.50 34.89 -2.54
CA VAL A 123 15.40 35.02 -3.50
C VAL A 123 15.70 36.02 -4.63
N THR A 124 16.86 36.69 -4.61
CA THR A 124 17.21 37.68 -5.65
C THR A 124 17.82 37.04 -6.89
N LYS A 125 18.19 35.75 -6.84
CA LYS A 125 18.80 35.07 -7.98
C LYS A 125 17.73 34.41 -8.85
N PRO A 126 17.53 34.83 -10.12
CA PRO A 126 16.61 34.16 -11.01
C PRO A 126 17.06 32.73 -11.30
N PRO A 127 16.12 31.78 -11.51
CA PRO A 127 16.45 30.40 -11.80
C PRO A 127 17.29 30.29 -13.09
N PRO A 128 18.23 29.35 -13.17
CA PRO A 128 19.04 29.16 -14.37
C PRO A 128 18.14 28.84 -15.56
N SER A 129 18.31 29.59 -16.64
CA SER A 129 17.58 29.40 -17.90
C SER A 129 17.82 28.00 -18.43
N MET A 130 16.81 27.14 -18.34
CA MET A 130 16.78 25.90 -19.11
C MET A 130 16.49 26.31 -20.56
N ARG A 131 17.53 26.42 -21.38
CA ARG A 131 17.38 26.59 -22.83
C ARG A 131 16.96 25.26 -23.46
N PRO A 132 16.14 25.32 -24.54
CA PRO A 132 15.56 24.14 -25.21
C PRO A 132 16.59 23.29 -25.94
#